data_AF-A0A524G0F6-F1
#
_entry.id   AF-A0A524G0F6-F1
#
_cell.length_a   1.000
_cell.length_b   1.000
_cell.length_c   1.000
_cell.angle_alpha   90.00
_cell.angle_beta   90.00
_cell.angle_gamma   90.00
#
_symmetry.space_group_name_H-M   'P 1'
#
loop_
_entity.id
_entity.type
_entity.pdbx_description
1 polymer ?
#
loop_
_entity_poly.entity_id
_entity_poly.type
_entity_poly.pdbx_seq_one_letter_code
_entity_poly.pdbx_strand_id
1 'polypeptide(L)'
;MPAHNNDHVSMAVWCPLIPPEELDRFTEWSEDLRNISQAYEDWLSSMRGKSFVGTDIGVLLDRIRILMINIGIACAMNRALAESVQTVISEYLRVRALSMIEALSGDSKEKIAVKETLTAFFSDLRFTRDIFPEEDVKGVIPIMVSLSSDSSHGLLGRFLGSKSKRANVDQEKTLQAALIEGSNILKKLYMRLLSPDPWGTY
;
A
#
# COMPACT_ATOMS: atom_id res chain seq x y z
N MET A 1 -3.08 41.12 -18.77
CA MET A 1 -2.32 39.96 -18.25
C MET A 1 -3.03 38.71 -18.74
N PRO A 2 -2.40 37.81 -19.50
CA PRO A 2 -3.08 36.64 -20.02
C PRO A 2 -3.18 35.57 -18.93
N ALA A 3 -4.34 34.91 -18.89
CA ALA A 3 -4.64 33.81 -18.00
C ALA A 3 -3.69 32.63 -18.28
N HIS A 4 -3.17 32.03 -17.21
CA HIS A 4 -2.40 30.78 -17.29
C HIS A 4 -3.26 29.69 -17.90
N ASN A 5 -2.77 29.14 -19.01
CA ASN A 5 -3.47 28.22 -19.89
C ASN A 5 -3.11 26.77 -19.49
N ASN A 6 -3.45 26.35 -18.27
CA ASN A 6 -3.01 25.05 -17.72
C ASN A 6 -4.12 24.10 -17.24
N ASP A 7 -5.40 24.37 -17.55
CA ASP A 7 -6.54 23.58 -17.03
C ASP A 7 -7.22 22.68 -18.07
N HIS A 8 -6.50 22.26 -19.12
CA HIS A 8 -7.00 21.28 -20.08
C HIS A 8 -6.04 20.11 -20.22
N VAL A 9 -6.00 19.27 -19.18
CA VAL A 9 -5.74 17.84 -19.41
C VAL A 9 -6.80 17.42 -20.41
N SER A 10 -6.36 17.02 -21.61
CA SER A 10 -7.25 16.42 -22.60
C SER A 10 -8.03 15.31 -21.90
N MET A 11 -9.33 15.54 -21.68
CA MET A 11 -10.29 14.58 -21.11
C MET A 11 -10.38 13.27 -21.93
N ALA A 12 -9.53 13.07 -22.92
CA ALA A 12 -9.70 12.04 -23.92
C ALA A 12 -9.63 10.63 -23.31
N VAL A 13 -8.91 10.39 -22.20
CA VAL A 13 -8.85 9.06 -21.58
C VAL A 13 -8.71 9.12 -20.06
N TRP A 14 -9.83 8.97 -19.36
CA TRP A 14 -9.89 8.76 -17.91
C TRP A 14 -9.49 7.32 -17.58
N CYS A 15 -8.49 7.13 -16.72
CA CYS A 15 -8.13 5.84 -16.15
C CYS A 15 -8.09 5.94 -14.62
N PRO A 16 -9.10 5.44 -13.89
CA PRO A 16 -9.19 5.63 -12.44
C PRO A 16 -8.02 5.04 -11.65
N LEU A 17 -7.31 4.07 -12.23
CA LEU A 17 -6.14 3.45 -11.62
C LEU A 17 -4.87 4.30 -11.69
N ILE A 18 -4.85 5.33 -12.54
CA ILE A 18 -3.74 6.26 -12.62
C ILE A 18 -4.12 7.49 -11.78
N PRO A 19 -3.35 7.81 -10.73
CA PRO A 19 -3.54 9.04 -9.97
C PRO A 19 -3.48 10.26 -10.91
N PRO A 20 -4.29 11.30 -10.68
CA PRO A 20 -4.33 12.46 -11.55
C PRO A 20 -2.96 13.12 -11.78
N GLU A 21 -2.10 13.10 -10.76
CA GLU A 21 -0.75 13.68 -10.81
C GLU A 21 0.19 12.93 -11.75
N GLU A 22 -0.13 11.67 -12.07
CA GLU A 22 0.68 10.78 -12.90
C GLU A 22 0.18 10.72 -14.35
N LEU A 23 -1.03 11.23 -14.64
CA LEU A 23 -1.68 11.09 -15.96
C LEU A 23 -0.84 11.64 -17.12
N ASP A 24 -0.10 12.74 -16.91
CA ASP A 24 0.72 13.36 -17.94
C ASP A 24 1.81 12.41 -18.49
N ARG A 25 2.31 11.50 -17.63
CA ARG A 25 3.31 10.49 -18.01
C ARG A 25 2.76 9.43 -18.96
N PHE A 26 1.43 9.31 -19.08
CA PHE A 26 0.78 8.28 -19.89
C PHE A 26 0.10 8.83 -21.15
N THR A 27 0.32 10.12 -21.47
CA THR A 27 -0.29 10.79 -22.62
C THR A 27 -0.01 10.09 -23.95
N GLU A 28 1.20 9.56 -24.13
CA GLU A 28 1.60 8.79 -25.32
C GLU A 28 0.88 7.44 -25.47
N TRP A 29 0.32 6.91 -24.37
CA TRP A 29 -0.43 5.66 -24.33
C TRP A 29 -1.93 5.86 -24.11
N SER A 30 -2.44 7.06 -24.39
CA SER A 30 -3.85 7.39 -24.14
C SER A 30 -4.80 6.35 -24.72
N GLU A 31 -4.63 5.93 -25.98
CA GLU A 31 -5.49 4.89 -26.59
C GLU A 31 -5.46 3.56 -25.83
N ASP A 32 -4.28 3.13 -25.34
CA ASP A 32 -4.10 1.89 -24.57
C ASP A 32 -4.67 1.98 -23.14
N LEU A 33 -4.69 3.17 -22.52
CA LEU A 33 -5.26 3.37 -21.18
C LEU A 33 -6.75 3.01 -21.11
N ARG A 34 -7.47 3.02 -22.24
CA ARG A 34 -8.86 2.57 -22.32
C ARG A 34 -8.99 1.08 -22.01
N ASN A 35 -8.05 0.26 -22.49
CA ASN A 35 -8.04 -1.17 -22.23
C ASN A 35 -7.77 -1.45 -20.75
N ILE A 36 -6.87 -0.68 -20.14
CA ILE A 36 -6.58 -0.76 -18.70
C ILE A 36 -7.82 -0.40 -17.88
N SER A 37 -8.52 0.67 -18.28
CA SER A 37 -9.75 1.10 -17.62
C SER A 37 -10.85 0.03 -17.71
N GLN A 38 -11.01 -0.61 -18.86
CA GLN A 38 -11.94 -1.73 -19.01
C GLN A 38 -11.55 -2.92 -18.12
N ALA A 39 -10.28 -3.30 -18.09
CA ALA A 39 -9.80 -4.40 -17.25
C ALA A 39 -9.99 -4.11 -15.75
N TYR A 40 -9.88 -2.85 -15.35
CA TYR A 40 -10.20 -2.41 -14.01
C TYR A 40 -11.70 -2.52 -13.70
N GLU A 41 -12.59 -2.07 -14.60
CA GLU A 41 -14.04 -2.21 -14.45
C GLU A 41 -14.48 -3.68 -14.38
N ASP A 42 -13.88 -4.55 -15.20
CA ASP A 42 -14.13 -6.00 -15.14
C ASP A 42 -13.68 -6.58 -13.80
N TRP A 43 -12.51 -6.14 -13.31
CA TRP A 43 -12.05 -6.50 -11.98
C TRP A 43 -13.03 -6.00 -10.91
N LEU A 44 -13.44 -4.73 -10.91
CA LEU A 44 -14.42 -4.16 -9.98
C LEU A 44 -15.72 -4.98 -9.96
N SER A 45 -16.25 -5.31 -11.14
CA SER A 45 -17.43 -6.15 -11.30
C SER A 45 -17.25 -7.52 -10.66
N SER A 46 -16.10 -8.17 -10.89
CA SER A 46 -15.76 -9.47 -10.29
C SER A 46 -15.59 -9.43 -8.77
N MET A 47 -15.42 -8.24 -8.18
CA MET A 47 -15.25 -8.03 -6.74
C MET A 47 -16.55 -7.70 -6.03
N ARG A 48 -17.61 -7.35 -6.78
CA ARG A 48 -18.95 -7.16 -6.22
C ARG A 48 -19.43 -8.45 -5.53
N GLY A 49 -19.88 -8.32 -4.29
CA GLY A 49 -20.39 -9.44 -3.50
C GLY A 49 -19.32 -10.32 -2.83
N LYS A 50 -18.02 -10.08 -3.07
CA LYS A 50 -16.96 -10.77 -2.31
C LYS A 50 -16.85 -10.17 -0.91
N SER A 51 -16.95 -11.02 0.11
CA SER A 51 -16.79 -10.58 1.51
C SER A 51 -15.37 -10.07 1.79
N PHE A 52 -15.31 -9.09 2.69
CA PHE A 52 -14.11 -8.64 3.40
C PHE A 52 -14.07 -9.10 4.86
N VAL A 53 -15.21 -9.50 5.41
CA VAL A 53 -15.33 -9.93 6.80
C VAL A 53 -14.71 -11.32 6.92
N GLY A 54 -13.76 -11.47 7.84
CA GLY A 54 -13.02 -12.72 8.06
C GLY A 54 -12.02 -13.07 6.96
N THR A 55 -11.80 -12.21 5.97
CA THR A 55 -10.83 -12.47 4.89
C THR A 55 -9.40 -12.32 5.40
N ASP A 56 -8.59 -13.34 5.16
CA ASP A 56 -7.16 -13.34 5.48
C ASP A 56 -6.37 -12.40 4.56
N ILE A 57 -5.15 -12.09 4.98
CA ILE A 57 -4.23 -11.18 4.26
C ILE A 57 -3.84 -11.74 2.87
N GLY A 58 -3.72 -13.07 2.72
CA GLY A 58 -3.31 -13.72 1.47
C GLY A 58 -4.35 -13.58 0.37
N VAL A 59 -5.62 -13.82 0.69
CA VAL A 59 -6.74 -13.62 -0.23
C VAL A 59 -6.84 -12.16 -0.67
N LEU A 60 -6.59 -11.20 0.21
CA LEU A 60 -6.61 -9.77 -0.14
C LEU A 60 -5.45 -9.40 -1.08
N LEU A 61 -4.25 -9.91 -0.82
CA LEU A 61 -3.09 -9.71 -1.69
C LEU A 61 -3.31 -10.34 -3.07
N ASP A 62 -3.87 -11.55 -3.12
CA ASP A 62 -4.13 -12.22 -4.39
C ASP A 62 -5.19 -11.49 -5.22
N ARG A 63 -6.22 -10.89 -4.60
CA ARG A 63 -7.18 -10.05 -5.34
C ARG A 63 -6.51 -8.82 -5.98
N ILE A 64 -5.57 -8.17 -5.29
CA ILE A 64 -4.78 -7.07 -5.85
C ILE A 64 -3.83 -7.60 -6.94
N ARG A 65 -3.25 -8.79 -6.74
CA ARG A 65 -2.40 -9.44 -7.75
C ARG A 65 -3.16 -9.75 -9.03
N ILE A 66 -4.38 -10.26 -8.93
CA ILE A 66 -5.27 -10.51 -10.07
C ILE A 66 -5.54 -9.20 -10.83
N LEU A 67 -5.72 -8.07 -10.13
CA LEU A 67 -5.81 -6.76 -10.78
C LEU A 67 -4.54 -6.46 -11.59
N MET A 68 -3.36 -6.61 -10.98
CA MET A 68 -2.08 -6.38 -11.66
C MET A 68 -1.91 -7.28 -12.89
N ILE A 69 -2.31 -8.55 -12.80
CA ILE A 69 -2.30 -9.51 -13.91
C ILE A 69 -3.24 -9.05 -15.03
N ASN A 70 -4.47 -8.66 -14.69
CA ASN A 70 -5.45 -8.17 -15.67
C ASN A 70 -4.94 -6.94 -16.42
N ILE A 71 -4.27 -6.02 -15.73
CA ILE A 71 -3.61 -4.86 -16.36
C ILE A 71 -2.53 -5.32 -17.33
N GLY A 72 -1.68 -6.27 -16.94
CA GLY A 72 -0.65 -6.82 -17.81
C GLY A 72 -1.24 -7.46 -19.07
N ILE A 73 -2.33 -8.22 -18.93
CA ILE A 73 -3.06 -8.82 -20.05
C ILE A 73 -3.68 -7.74 -20.95
N ALA A 74 -4.30 -6.71 -20.37
CA ALA A 74 -4.93 -5.61 -21.10
C ALA A 74 -3.92 -4.81 -21.94
N CYS A 75 -2.68 -4.73 -21.47
CA CYS A 75 -1.60 -4.08 -22.21
C CYS A 75 -1.02 -4.97 -23.33
N ALA A 76 -1.25 -6.29 -23.30
CA ALA A 76 -0.88 -7.36 -24.25
C ALA A 76 0.52 -7.25 -24.93
N MET A 77 0.72 -6.24 -25.78
CA MET A 77 1.94 -5.99 -26.56
C MET A 77 2.77 -4.81 -26.05
N ASN A 78 2.22 -3.96 -25.19
CA ASN A 78 2.88 -2.78 -24.63
C ASN A 78 3.40 -3.05 -23.21
N ARG A 79 4.52 -3.78 -23.13
CA ARG A 79 5.16 -4.14 -21.85
C ARG A 79 5.59 -2.91 -21.05
N ALA A 80 6.08 -1.86 -21.71
CA ALA A 80 6.53 -0.64 -21.06
C ALA A 80 5.37 0.07 -20.34
N LEU A 81 4.20 0.15 -20.98
CA LEU A 81 2.99 0.66 -20.35
C LEU A 81 2.57 -0.21 -19.17
N ALA A 82 2.51 -1.53 -19.34
CA ALA A 82 2.13 -2.45 -18.27
C ALA A 82 3.00 -2.27 -17.02
N GLU A 83 4.32 -2.27 -17.20
CA GLU A 83 5.28 -2.09 -16.12
C GLU A 83 5.15 -0.71 -15.47
N SER A 84 4.93 0.34 -16.26
CA SER A 84 4.75 1.71 -15.77
C SER A 84 3.48 1.84 -14.91
N VAL A 85 2.36 1.31 -15.39
CA VAL A 85 1.08 1.36 -14.66
C VAL A 85 1.15 0.52 -13.38
N GLN A 86 1.64 -0.71 -13.46
CA GLN A 86 1.79 -1.58 -12.29
C GLN A 86 2.73 -0.96 -11.24
N THR A 87 3.77 -0.25 -11.67
CA THR A 87 4.69 0.47 -10.78
C THR A 87 3.98 1.61 -10.06
N VAL A 88 3.26 2.47 -10.79
CA VAL A 88 2.50 3.59 -10.20
C VAL A 88 1.49 3.08 -9.18
N ILE A 89 0.69 2.08 -9.52
CA ILE A 89 -0.30 1.52 -8.60
C ILE A 89 0.39 0.94 -7.36
N SER A 90 1.46 0.17 -7.54
CA SER A 90 2.19 -0.45 -6.43
C SER A 90 2.80 0.60 -5.49
N GLU A 91 3.34 1.68 -6.04
CA GLU A 91 3.93 2.79 -5.27
C GLU A 91 2.87 3.54 -4.46
N TYR A 92 1.76 3.93 -5.08
CA TYR A 92 0.69 4.63 -4.38
C TYR A 92 0.03 3.76 -3.30
N LEU A 93 -0.14 2.45 -3.56
CA LEU A 93 -0.62 1.51 -2.54
C LEU A 93 0.37 1.38 -1.38
N ARG A 94 1.68 1.29 -1.67
CA ARG A 94 2.74 1.23 -0.66
C ARG A 94 2.77 2.48 0.20
N VAL A 95 2.80 3.67 -0.41
CA VAL A 95 2.82 4.95 0.31
C VAL A 95 1.62 5.05 1.26
N ARG A 96 0.43 4.68 0.80
CA ARG A 96 -0.77 4.67 1.65
C ARG A 96 -0.70 3.64 2.76
N ALA A 97 -0.24 2.42 2.48
CA ALA A 97 -0.06 1.40 3.50
C ALA A 97 0.88 1.89 4.61
N LEU A 98 2.03 2.45 4.23
CA LEU A 98 3.02 2.98 5.18
C LEU A 98 2.46 4.15 5.99
N SER A 99 1.69 5.05 5.39
CA SER A 99 0.99 6.12 6.12
C SER A 99 -0.03 5.56 7.14
N MET A 100 -0.78 4.51 6.78
CA MET A 100 -1.69 3.84 7.73
C MET A 100 -0.94 3.16 8.88
N ILE A 101 0.24 2.56 8.59
CA ILE A 101 1.10 1.93 9.59
C ILE A 101 1.70 2.99 10.53
N GLU A 102 2.13 4.13 10.00
CA GLU A 102 2.65 5.26 10.77
C GLU A 102 1.62 5.76 11.80
N ALA A 103 0.33 5.75 11.44
CA ALA A 103 -0.76 6.13 12.34
C ALA A 103 -1.09 5.08 13.43
N LEU A 104 -0.52 3.86 13.37
CA LEU A 104 -0.72 2.86 14.43
C LEU A 104 -0.03 3.28 15.72
N SER A 105 -0.69 2.99 16.85
CA SER A 105 -0.15 3.23 18.19
C SER A 105 1.13 2.43 18.42
N GLY A 106 2.15 3.06 19.03
CA GLY A 106 3.43 2.44 19.41
C GLY A 106 3.72 2.54 20.91
N ASP A 107 2.68 2.51 21.74
CA ASP A 107 2.69 2.68 23.20
C ASP A 107 3.19 1.43 23.96
N SER A 108 3.33 0.28 23.30
CA SER A 108 3.89 -0.94 23.88
C SER A 108 4.95 -1.56 22.99
N LYS A 109 5.82 -2.39 23.59
CA LYS A 109 6.86 -3.12 22.85
C LYS A 109 6.27 -4.03 21.77
N GLU A 110 5.13 -4.66 22.03
CA GLU A 110 4.42 -5.53 21.10
C GLU A 110 3.92 -4.73 19.91
N LYS A 111 3.32 -3.57 20.16
CA LYS A 111 2.81 -2.69 19.10
C LYS A 111 3.93 -2.07 18.27
N ILE A 112 5.05 -1.70 18.88
CA ILE A 112 6.25 -1.26 18.16
C ILE A 112 6.75 -2.38 17.25
N ALA A 113 6.84 -3.61 17.75
CA ALA A 113 7.27 -4.76 16.95
C ALA A 113 6.35 -5.03 15.76
N VAL A 114 5.02 -4.97 15.97
CA VAL A 114 4.03 -5.09 14.89
C VAL A 114 4.22 -3.97 13.86
N LYS A 115 4.38 -2.72 14.31
CA LYS A 115 4.58 -1.57 13.42
C LYS A 115 5.86 -1.68 12.59
N GLU A 116 6.99 -2.05 13.20
CA GLU A 116 8.26 -2.28 12.51
C GLU A 116 8.14 -3.43 11.49
N THR A 117 7.52 -4.54 11.89
CA THR A 117 7.27 -5.71 11.03
C THR A 117 6.44 -5.32 9.80
N LEU A 118 5.32 -4.61 10.01
CA LEU A 118 4.44 -4.17 8.92
C LEU A 118 5.13 -3.15 8.01
N THR A 119 5.92 -2.24 8.59
CA THR A 119 6.70 -1.27 7.82
C THR A 119 7.66 -1.99 6.88
N ALA A 120 8.42 -2.96 7.38
CA ALA A 120 9.33 -3.76 6.58
C ALA A 120 8.59 -4.56 5.49
N PHE A 121 7.54 -5.29 5.89
CA PHE A 121 6.73 -6.09 4.97
C PHE A 121 6.16 -5.26 3.81
N PHE A 122 5.46 -4.15 4.10
CA PHE A 122 4.85 -3.32 3.07
C PHE A 122 5.87 -2.52 2.24
N SER A 123 7.04 -2.18 2.80
CA SER A 123 8.11 -1.53 2.04
C SER A 123 8.61 -2.42 0.91
N ASP A 124 8.83 -3.70 1.22
CA ASP A 124 9.38 -4.67 0.26
C ASP A 124 8.31 -5.39 -0.58
N LEU A 125 7.04 -5.23 -0.22
CA LEU A 125 5.90 -5.88 -0.88
C LEU A 125 5.85 -5.55 -2.39
N ARG A 126 5.76 -6.62 -3.19
CA ARG A 126 5.55 -6.57 -4.64
C ARG A 126 4.21 -7.21 -4.98
N PHE A 127 3.20 -6.39 -5.22
CA PHE A 127 1.83 -6.83 -5.55
C PHE A 127 1.71 -7.66 -6.85
N THR A 128 2.77 -7.74 -7.66
CA THR A 128 2.81 -8.49 -8.92
C THR A 128 3.32 -9.93 -8.78
N ARG A 129 3.68 -10.38 -7.57
CA ARG A 129 4.27 -11.70 -7.31
C ARG A 129 3.39 -12.55 -6.40
N ASP A 130 3.62 -13.85 -6.41
CA ASP A 130 3.12 -14.73 -5.35
C ASP A 130 3.70 -14.29 -4.01
N ILE A 131 2.86 -14.24 -2.99
CA ILE A 131 3.20 -13.83 -1.64
C ILE A 131 2.67 -14.92 -0.71
N PHE A 132 3.50 -15.37 0.22
CA PHE A 132 3.18 -16.34 1.26
C PHE A 132 3.16 -15.58 2.58
N PRO A 133 2.02 -14.99 2.99
CA PRO A 133 2.02 -13.92 3.97
C PRO A 133 2.59 -14.32 5.33
N GLU A 134 2.35 -15.56 5.78
CA GLU A 134 2.92 -16.05 7.02
C GLU A 134 4.45 -16.11 6.96
N GLU A 135 5.00 -16.60 5.86
CA GLU A 135 6.45 -16.77 5.66
C GLU A 135 7.13 -15.42 5.47
N ASP A 136 6.56 -14.57 4.60
CA ASP A 136 7.08 -13.25 4.27
C ASP A 136 7.02 -12.31 5.48
N VAL A 137 5.92 -12.30 6.24
CA VAL A 137 5.81 -11.49 7.47
C VAL A 137 6.75 -12.03 8.54
N LYS A 138 6.82 -13.35 8.75
CA LYS A 138 7.72 -13.95 9.74
C LYS A 138 9.19 -13.63 9.45
N GLY A 139 9.58 -13.58 8.18
CA GLY A 139 10.93 -13.28 7.73
C GLY A 139 11.42 -11.87 8.11
N VAL A 140 10.51 -10.93 8.40
CA VAL A 140 10.83 -9.53 8.70
C VAL A 140 10.55 -9.11 10.15
N ILE A 141 10.17 -10.05 11.03
CA ILE A 141 9.92 -9.74 12.44
C ILE A 141 11.25 -9.41 13.15
N PRO A 142 11.37 -8.24 13.82
CA PRO A 142 12.57 -7.89 14.56
C PRO A 142 12.75 -8.79 15.77
N ILE A 143 14.01 -9.14 16.09
CA ILE A 143 14.34 -9.91 17.31
C ILE A 143 14.19 -9.02 18.56
N MET A 144 14.54 -7.74 18.42
CA MET A 144 14.48 -6.74 19.48
C MET A 144 13.96 -5.42 18.94
N VAL A 145 13.17 -4.73 19.76
CA VAL A 145 12.68 -3.37 19.47
C VAL A 145 13.26 -2.35 20.43
N SER A 146 13.41 -1.12 19.95
CA SER A 146 13.88 0.01 20.76
C SER A 146 12.68 0.72 21.40
N LEU A 147 12.59 0.70 22.73
CA LEU A 147 11.59 1.48 23.44
C LEU A 147 12.12 2.91 23.56
N SER A 148 11.50 3.83 22.82
CA SER A 148 11.63 5.26 23.08
C SER A 148 11.11 5.53 24.48
N SER A 149 11.97 6.04 25.36
CA SER A 149 11.51 6.60 26.62
C SER A 149 10.71 7.84 26.28
N ASP A 150 9.41 7.84 26.54
CA ASP A 150 8.61 9.07 26.61
C ASP A 150 9.16 9.95 27.74
N SER A 151 10.24 10.68 27.47
CA SER A 151 10.74 11.71 28.35
C SER A 151 10.16 13.04 27.90
N SER A 152 8.92 13.27 28.32
CA SER A 152 8.34 14.59 28.48
C SER A 152 9.07 15.35 29.61
N HIS A 153 10.35 15.66 29.44
CA HIS A 153 11.07 16.51 30.40
C HIS A 153 12.10 17.41 29.73
N GLY A 154 11.77 18.70 29.69
CA GLY A 154 12.67 19.82 29.98
C GLY A 154 13.89 20.04 29.07
N LEU A 155 13.97 21.24 28.50
CA LEU A 155 15.09 21.81 27.72
C LEU A 155 16.51 21.71 28.35
N LEU A 156 16.68 21.15 29.55
CA LEU A 156 17.94 21.09 30.29
C LEU A 156 18.57 19.68 30.39
N GLY A 157 17.94 18.62 29.88
CA GLY A 157 18.43 17.23 30.04
C GLY A 157 19.36 16.69 28.94
N ARG A 158 19.74 17.50 27.94
CA ARG A 158 20.19 17.04 26.60
C ARG A 158 21.62 16.42 26.53
N PHE A 159 22.29 16.17 27.66
CA PHE A 159 23.70 15.75 27.69
C PHE A 159 23.99 14.37 28.30
N LEU A 160 22.99 13.61 28.74
CA LEU A 160 23.18 12.21 29.14
C LEU A 160 22.48 11.30 28.14
N GLY A 161 23.28 10.60 27.34
CA GLY A 161 22.82 9.71 26.28
C GLY A 161 21.73 8.76 26.79
N SER A 162 20.50 8.97 26.32
CA SER A 162 19.39 8.05 26.51
C SER A 162 19.78 6.73 25.84
N LYS A 163 20.22 5.76 26.65
CA LYS A 163 20.36 4.37 26.20
C LYS A 163 18.94 3.90 25.89
N SER A 164 18.59 3.84 24.62
CA SER A 164 17.31 3.28 24.22
C SER A 164 17.18 1.86 24.78
N LYS A 165 16.13 1.61 25.55
CA LYS A 165 15.93 0.33 26.21
C LYS A 165 15.47 -0.66 25.15
N ARG A 166 16.33 -1.61 24.79
CA ARG A 166 15.98 -2.70 23.87
C ARG A 166 15.19 -3.78 24.61
N ALA A 167 14.14 -4.29 23.98
CA ALA A 167 13.30 -5.36 24.52
C ALA A 167 13.18 -6.50 23.52
N ASN A 168 13.24 -7.75 24.00
CA ASN A 168 12.99 -8.94 23.19
C ASN A 168 11.52 -9.02 22.76
N VAL A 169 11.34 -9.47 21.52
CA VAL A 169 10.04 -9.64 20.86
C VAL A 169 9.57 -11.10 20.94
N ASP A 170 8.29 -11.29 21.22
CA ASP A 170 7.61 -12.59 21.07
C ASP A 170 7.21 -12.75 19.60
N GLN A 171 7.99 -13.52 18.83
CA GLN A 171 7.83 -13.60 17.37
C GLN A 171 6.47 -14.19 16.96
N GLU A 172 5.97 -15.19 17.68
CA GLU A 172 4.69 -15.83 17.32
C GLU A 172 3.53 -14.87 17.56
N LYS A 173 3.50 -14.19 18.72
CA LYS A 173 2.45 -13.20 18.98
C LYS A 173 2.53 -12.01 18.03
N THR A 174 3.74 -11.58 17.68
CA THR A 174 3.95 -10.49 16.74
C THR A 174 3.50 -10.88 15.35
N LEU A 175 3.76 -12.12 14.91
CA LEU A 175 3.28 -12.64 13.63
C LEU A 175 1.75 -12.60 13.56
N GLN A 176 1.06 -13.20 14.53
CA GLN A 176 -0.41 -13.24 14.53
C GLN A 176 -1.02 -11.82 14.53
N ALA A 177 -0.48 -10.91 15.34
CA ALA A 177 -0.93 -9.53 15.38
C ALA A 177 -0.65 -8.78 14.07
N ALA A 178 0.53 -8.97 13.47
CA ALA A 178 0.90 -8.36 12.19
C ALA A 178 0.02 -8.87 11.04
N LEU A 179 -0.32 -10.17 11.00
CA LEU A 179 -1.23 -10.69 9.97
C LEU A 179 -2.63 -10.09 10.07
N ILE A 180 -3.15 -9.91 11.30
CA ILE A 180 -4.45 -9.27 11.55
C ILE A 180 -4.42 -7.80 11.11
N GLU A 181 -3.43 -7.04 11.58
CA GLU A 181 -3.35 -5.62 11.23
C GLU A 181 -3.01 -5.38 9.76
N GLY A 182 -2.16 -6.23 9.17
CA GLY A 182 -1.90 -6.25 7.73
C GLY A 182 -3.17 -6.49 6.91
N SER A 183 -4.01 -7.45 7.34
CA SER A 183 -5.34 -7.66 6.74
C SER A 183 -6.22 -6.42 6.85
N ASN A 184 -6.22 -5.72 8.00
CA ASN A 184 -6.98 -4.48 8.18
C ASN A 184 -6.50 -3.35 7.25
N ILE A 185 -5.18 -3.19 7.10
CA ILE A 185 -4.58 -2.23 6.17
C ILE A 185 -5.00 -2.55 4.73
N LEU A 186 -4.84 -3.82 4.30
CA LEU A 186 -5.23 -4.23 2.97
C LEU A 186 -6.72 -4.04 2.70
N LYS A 187 -7.60 -4.33 3.67
CA LYS A 187 -9.04 -4.04 3.53
C LYS A 187 -9.29 -2.56 3.25
N LYS A 188 -8.61 -1.66 3.96
CA LYS A 188 -8.73 -0.21 3.74
C LYS A 188 -8.22 0.20 2.35
N LEU A 189 -7.07 -0.32 1.92
CA LEU A 189 -6.56 -0.09 0.56
C LEU A 189 -7.52 -0.63 -0.50
N TYR A 190 -8.09 -1.81 -0.27
CA TYR A 190 -9.02 -2.45 -1.16
C TYR A 190 -10.33 -1.68 -1.31
N MET A 191 -10.89 -1.21 -0.19
CA MET A 191 -12.10 -0.39 -0.21
C MET A 191 -11.87 0.91 -1.01
N ARG A 192 -10.66 1.46 -0.99
CA ARG A 192 -10.28 2.57 -1.87
C ARG A 192 -10.20 2.14 -3.33
N LEU A 193 -9.57 1.01 -3.64
CA LEU A 193 -9.57 0.44 -5.00
C LEU A 193 -10.97 0.02 -5.50
N LEU A 194 -11.99 0.00 -4.66
CA LEU A 194 -13.39 -0.18 -5.09
C LEU A 194 -14.15 1.13 -5.23
N SER A 195 -13.54 2.25 -4.85
CA SER A 195 -14.10 3.59 -4.99
C SER A 195 -14.04 4.05 -6.45
N PRO A 196 -15.00 4.88 -6.91
CA PRO A 196 -14.89 5.61 -8.17
C PRO A 196 -13.63 6.49 -8.28
N ASP A 197 -13.10 6.91 -7.12
CA ASP A 197 -11.83 7.63 -6.99
C ASP A 197 -10.96 6.91 -5.94
N PRO A 198 -10.06 6.02 -6.37
CA PRO A 198 -9.18 5.28 -5.47
C PRO A 198 -8.13 6.15 -4.75
N TRP A 199 -7.84 7.33 -5.29
CA TRP A 199 -6.73 8.17 -4.87
C TRP A 199 -7.20 9.43 -4.10
N GLY A 200 -8.50 9.69 -4.07
CA GLY A 200 -9.09 10.78 -3.28
C GLY A 200 -8.74 10.74 -1.79
N THR A 201 -8.89 11.89 -1.14
CA THR A 201 -8.50 12.13 0.26
C THR A 201 -9.59 11.83 1.28
N TYR A 202 -10.69 11.15 0.88
CA TYR A 202 -11.81 10.81 1.76
C TYR A 202 -11.39 9.99 2.99
#